data_AF-A0A2G9T6V6-F1
#
_entry.id   AF-A0A2G9T6V6-F1
#
_cell.length_a   1.000
_cell.length_b   1.000
_cell.length_c   1.000
_cell.angle_alpha   90.00
_cell.angle_beta   90.00
_cell.angle_gamma   90.00
#
_symmetry.space_group_name_H-M   'P 1'
#
loop_
_entity.id
_entity.type
_entity.pdbx_description
1 polymer ?
#
loop_
_entity_poly.entity_id
_entity_poly.type
_entity_poly.pdbx_seq_one_letter_code
_entity_poly.pdbx_strand_id
1 'polypeptide(L)'
;VDQVVLMGAGTRVPKVQEEIQKSIGSKELGRFLNTDEAIAMGALYQAAHLSKGFKVKPFGVEELVLFPVQVNFVSKQKQENGDFIEKPITRQVFQYKGKYPTTKK
;
A
#
# COMPACT_ATOMS: atom_id res chain seq x y z
N VAL A 1 -17.02 9.55 0.16
CA VAL A 1 -16.94 8.28 0.93
C VAL A 1 -18.36 7.78 1.03
N ASP A 2 -18.68 6.70 0.33
CA ASP A 2 -20.07 6.24 0.20
C ASP A 2 -20.44 5.18 1.24
N GLN A 3 -19.46 4.41 1.71
CA GLN A 3 -19.63 3.35 2.71
C GLN A 3 -18.41 3.29 3.64
N VAL A 4 -18.66 2.91 4.90
CA VAL A 4 -17.63 2.68 5.92
C VAL A 4 -17.81 1.26 6.46
N VAL A 5 -16.86 0.37 6.16
CA VAL A 5 -16.87 -1.02 6.64
C VAL A 5 -15.83 -1.16 7.74
N LEU A 6 -16.25 -1.68 8.89
CA LEU A 6 -15.35 -1.93 10.02
C LEU A 6 -14.71 -3.31 9.90
N MET A 7 -13.46 -3.43 10.32
CA MET A 7 -12.69 -4.68 10.27
C MET A 7 -12.05 -4.98 11.62
N GLY A 8 -12.05 -6.25 12.02
CA GLY A 8 -11.41 -6.74 13.25
C GLY A 8 -12.33 -6.79 14.48
N ALA A 9 -11.96 -7.61 15.46
CA ALA A 9 -12.82 -7.88 16.63
C ALA A 9 -13.05 -6.64 17.52
N GLY A 10 -12.05 -5.75 17.63
CA GLY A 10 -12.13 -4.55 18.47
C GLY A 10 -13.23 -3.58 18.04
N THR A 11 -13.64 -3.62 16.77
CA THR A 11 -14.71 -2.75 16.26
C THR A 11 -16.10 -3.23 16.64
N ARG A 12 -16.23 -4.36 17.36
CA ARG A 12 -17.52 -4.87 17.88
C ARG A 12 -18.00 -4.14 19.13
N VAL A 13 -17.11 -3.40 19.80
CA VAL A 13 -17.44 -2.62 21.00
C VAL A 13 -18.46 -1.54 20.62
N PRO A 14 -19.66 -1.50 21.23
CA PRO A 14 -20.70 -0.53 20.87
C PRO A 14 -20.24 0.92 20.96
N LYS A 15 -19.43 1.25 21.98
CA LYS A 15 -18.90 2.60 22.16
C LYS A 15 -17.95 3.03 21.04
N VAL A 16 -17.16 2.10 20.50
CA VAL A 16 -16.26 2.35 19.37
C VAL A 16 -17.08 2.63 18.10
N GLN A 17 -18.14 1.84 17.87
CA GLN A 17 -19.03 2.05 16.72
C GLN A 17 -19.74 3.40 16.79
N GLU A 18 -20.27 3.76 17.97
CA GLU A 18 -20.94 5.04 18.22
C GLU A 18 -19.99 6.22 17.94
N GLU A 19 -18.76 6.17 18.45
CA GLU A 19 -17.79 7.25 18.28
C GLU A 19 -17.35 7.40 16.82
N ILE A 20 -17.13 6.28 16.12
CA ILE A 20 -16.82 6.29 14.69
C ILE A 20 -17.99 6.89 13.90
N GLN A 21 -19.23 6.49 14.18
CA GLN A 21 -20.44 7.02 13.53
C GLN A 21 -20.56 8.54 13.72
N LYS A 22 -20.31 9.04 14.93
CA LYS A 22 -20.27 10.48 15.21
C LYS A 22 -19.19 11.20 14.39
N SER A 23 -17.99 10.63 14.34
CA SER A 23 -16.83 11.22 13.64
C SER A 23 -17.04 11.30 12.11
N ILE A 24 -17.61 10.26 11.50
CA ILE A 24 -17.83 10.22 10.04
C ILE A 24 -19.07 11.01 9.59
N GLY A 25 -19.88 11.54 10.51
CA GLY A 25 -21.08 12.32 10.19
C GLY A 25 -22.18 11.53 9.46
N SER A 26 -22.13 10.20 9.51
CA SER A 26 -23.02 9.30 8.75
C SER A 26 -23.87 8.43 9.68
N LYS A 27 -25.01 7.95 9.17
CA LYS A 27 -25.98 7.19 9.97
C LYS A 27 -25.63 5.70 10.11
N GLU A 28 -24.96 5.06 9.15
CA GLU A 28 -24.85 3.60 9.15
C GLU A 28 -23.47 3.08 8.74
N LEU A 29 -22.98 2.12 9.52
CA LEU A 29 -21.78 1.34 9.23
C LEU A 29 -22.15 0.17 8.32
N GLY A 30 -21.36 -0.08 7.28
CA GLY A 30 -21.56 -1.20 6.36
C GLY A 30 -21.37 -2.54 7.06
N ARG A 31 -22.32 -3.46 6.86
CA ARG A 31 -22.34 -4.81 7.48
C ARG A 31 -22.45 -5.96 6.47
N PHE A 32 -22.20 -5.68 5.20
CA PHE A 32 -22.37 -6.64 4.10
C PHE A 32 -21.19 -7.60 3.93
N LEU A 33 -20.13 -7.47 4.74
CA LEU A 33 -18.91 -8.24 4.66
C LEU A 33 -18.61 -8.93 5.99
N ASN A 34 -18.21 -10.19 5.96
CA ASN A 34 -17.75 -10.89 7.16
C ASN A 34 -16.36 -10.35 7.57
N THR A 35 -16.31 -9.68 8.72
CA THR A 35 -15.10 -8.99 9.20
C THR A 35 -13.98 -9.92 9.65
N ASP A 36 -14.30 -11.17 10.01
CA ASP A 36 -13.32 -12.10 10.56
C ASP A 36 -12.58 -12.84 9.44
N GLU A 37 -13.25 -13.05 8.30
CA GLU A 37 -12.76 -13.89 7.20
C GLU A 37 -12.31 -13.09 5.99
N ALA A 38 -12.84 -11.88 5.78
CA ALA A 38 -12.59 -11.11 4.56
C ALA A 38 -11.11 -10.83 4.29
N ILE A 39 -10.33 -10.56 5.35
CA ILE A 39 -8.89 -10.31 5.24
C ILE A 39 -8.18 -11.59 4.76
N ALA A 40 -8.48 -12.74 5.37
CA ALA A 40 -7.88 -14.02 5.01
C ALA A 40 -8.26 -14.43 3.57
N MET A 41 -9.52 -14.24 3.19
CA MET A 41 -10.01 -14.53 1.84
C MET A 41 -9.36 -13.63 0.78
N GLY A 42 -9.19 -12.34 1.07
CA GLY A 42 -8.48 -11.41 0.19
C GLY A 42 -7.00 -11.78 0.02
N ALA A 43 -6.33 -12.15 1.12
CA ALA A 43 -4.95 -12.63 1.08
C ALA A 43 -4.80 -13.93 0.28
N LEU A 44 -5.71 -14.89 0.48
CA LEU A 44 -5.75 -16.15 -0.28
C LEU A 44 -5.94 -15.86 -1.77
N TYR A 45 -6.85 -14.96 -2.13
CA TYR A 45 -7.08 -14.57 -3.51
C TYR A 45 -5.83 -13.93 -4.14
N GLN A 46 -5.16 -13.03 -3.41
CA GLN A 46 -3.92 -12.41 -3.87
C GLN A 46 -2.80 -13.44 -4.05
N ALA A 47 -2.67 -14.40 -3.14
CA ALA A 47 -1.72 -15.50 -3.27
C ALA A 47 -2.02 -16.36 -4.51
N ALA A 48 -3.30 -16.67 -4.76
CA ALA A 48 -3.71 -17.39 -5.95
C ALA A 48 -3.44 -16.58 -7.24
N HIS A 49 -3.62 -15.26 -7.21
CA HIS A 49 -3.30 -14.36 -8.33
C HIS A 49 -1.81 -14.34 -8.66
N LEU A 50 -0.94 -14.36 -7.65
CA LEU A 50 0.51 -14.38 -7.81
C LEU A 50 1.07 -15.77 -8.16
N SER A 51 0.31 -16.83 -7.87
CA SER A 51 0.70 -18.21 -8.14
C SER A 51 0.57 -18.57 -9.63
N LYS A 52 1.49 -19.40 -10.12
CA LYS A 52 1.41 -19.96 -11.48
C LYS A 52 0.43 -21.13 -11.60
N GLY A 53 0.01 -21.71 -10.48
CA GLY A 53 -0.82 -22.93 -10.44
C GLY A 53 -2.33 -22.66 -10.51
N PHE A 54 -2.76 -21.41 -10.35
CA PHE A 54 -4.16 -21.04 -10.35
C PHE A 54 -4.40 -19.89 -11.32
N LYS A 55 -5.59 -19.86 -11.92
CA LYS A 55 -6.04 -18.74 -12.75
C LYS A 55 -7.27 -18.12 -12.10
N VAL A 56 -7.09 -16.92 -11.56
CA VAL A 56 -8.18 -16.12 -10.98
C VAL A 56 -8.47 -14.91 -11.86
N LYS A 57 -9.60 -14.23 -11.63
CA LYS A 57 -9.94 -13.00 -12.36
C LYS A 57 -8.90 -11.92 -12.03
N PRO A 58 -8.29 -11.25 -13.02
CA PRO A 58 -7.33 -10.18 -12.73
C PRO A 58 -7.97 -9.09 -11.87
N PHE A 59 -7.30 -8.74 -10.77
CA PHE A 59 -7.70 -7.67 -9.87
C PHE A 59 -6.44 -6.85 -9.55
N GLY A 60 -6.43 -5.58 -9.97
CA GLY A 60 -5.30 -4.69 -9.74
C GLY A 60 -5.33 -4.16 -8.31
N VAL A 61 -4.27 -4.44 -7.55
CA VAL A 61 -4.08 -3.92 -6.19
C VAL A 61 -2.94 -2.90 -6.23
N GLU A 62 -3.23 -1.68 -5.77
CA GLU A 62 -2.24 -0.63 -5.56
C GLU A 62 -2.30 -0.15 -4.11
N GLU A 63 -1.14 0.03 -3.49
CA GLU A 63 -0.95 0.47 -2.11
C GLU A 63 -0.23 1.82 -2.07
N LEU A 64 -0.41 2.53 -0.95
CA LEU A 64 0.20 3.83 -0.72
C LEU A 64 1.57 3.68 -0.04
N VAL A 65 2.59 4.32 -0.60
CA VAL A 65 3.92 4.39 0.02
C VAL A 65 3.89 5.40 1.16
N LEU A 66 3.82 4.92 2.40
CA LEU A 66 3.85 5.76 3.60
C LEU A 66 5.27 6.18 3.99
N PHE A 67 6.27 5.36 3.67
CA PHE A 67 7.66 5.62 4.00
C PHE A 67 8.46 5.72 2.71
N PRO A 68 8.90 6.93 2.32
CA PRO A 68 9.68 7.09 1.11
C PRO A 68 11.02 6.37 1.23
N VAL A 69 11.44 5.71 0.15
CA VAL A 69 12.74 5.05 0.08
C VAL A 69 13.68 5.88 -0.77
N GLN A 70 14.93 5.97 -0.34
CA GLN A 70 15.98 6.71 -1.02
C GLN A 70 17.23 5.83 -1.11
N VAL A 71 17.99 5.96 -2.19
CA VAL A 71 19.30 5.30 -2.33
C VAL A 71 20.37 6.37 -2.47
N ASN A 72 21.45 6.19 -1.71
CA ASN A 72 22.64 7.02 -1.79
C ASN A 72 23.76 6.17 -2.40
N PHE A 73 24.37 6.64 -3.47
CA PHE A 73 25.48 5.95 -4.12
C PHE A 73 26.46 6.96 -4.70
N VAL A 74 27.71 6.56 -4.85
CA VAL A 74 28.75 7.37 -5.47
C VAL A 74 28.84 6.99 -6.93
N SER A 75 28.74 7.98 -7.83
CA SER A 75 28.94 7.80 -9.26
C SER A 75 30.34 8.27 -9.66
N LYS A 76 31.06 7.44 -10.42
CA LYS A 76 32.34 7.79 -11.02
C LYS A 76 32.10 8.41 -12.40
N GLN A 77 32.42 9.69 -12.56
CA GLN A 77 32.34 10.39 -13.84
C GLN A 77 33.75 10.65 -14.37
N LYS A 78 34.00 10.27 -15.62
CA LYS A 78 35.28 10.54 -16.29
C LYS A 78 35.26 11.96 -16.83
N GLN A 79 36.25 12.77 -16.44
CA GLN A 79 36.46 14.09 -17.01
C GLN A 79 37.13 14.00 -18.38
N GLU A 80 37.04 15.08 -19.16
CA GLU A 80 37.73 15.22 -20.45
C GLU A 80 39.26 15.03 -20.32
N ASN A 81 39.80 15.33 -19.14
CA ASN A 81 41.22 15.24 -18.79
C ASN A 81 41.69 13.79 -18.47
N GLY A 82 40.78 12.81 -18.46
CA GLY A 82 41.10 11.41 -18.16
C GLY A 82 40.91 10.99 -16.69
N ASP A 83 40.85 11.95 -15.76
CA ASP A 83 40.62 11.69 -14.33
C ASP A 83 39.17 11.34 -13.99
N PHE A 84 38.97 10.55 -12.94
CA PHE A 84 37.64 10.18 -12.43
C PHE A 84 37.25 11.05 -11.23
N ILE A 85 36.08 11.67 -11.27
CA ILE A 85 35.47 12.33 -10.10
C ILE A 85 34.45 11.37 -9.48
N GLU A 86 34.51 11.23 -8.16
CA GLU A 86 33.48 10.60 -7.35
C GLU A 86 32.43 11.63 -6.91
N LYS A 87 31.19 11.47 -7.37
CA LYS A 87 30.06 12.33 -6.99
C LYS A 87 29.04 11.55 -6.17
N PRO A 88 28.73 11.97 -4.93
CA PRO A 88 27.62 11.40 -4.17
C PRO A 88 26.29 11.78 -4.83
N ILE A 89 25.45 10.78 -5.10
CA ILE A 89 24.12 10.93 -5.69
C ILE A 89 23.10 10.32 -4.73
N THR A 90 22.07 11.12 -4.42
CA THR A 90 20.86 10.66 -3.72
C THR A 90 19.73 10.55 -4.72
N ARG A 91 19.09 9.38 -4.83
CA ARG A 91 17.93 9.16 -5.71
C ARG A 91 16.76 8.59 -4.90
N GLN A 92 15.61 9.26 -4.97
CA GLN A 92 14.41 8.80 -4.29
C GLN A 92 13.77 7.61 -5.03
N VAL A 93 14.04 6.40 -4.53
CA VAL A 93 13.30 5.12 -4.60
C VAL A 93 11.78 5.17 -4.79
N PHE A 94 11.10 5.35 -3.68
CA PHE A 94 9.65 5.37 -3.60
C PHE A 94 9.30 6.70 -2.95
N GLN A 95 8.39 7.46 -3.57
CA GLN A 95 8.01 8.77 -3.06
C GLN A 95 6.93 8.64 -1.99
N TYR A 96 6.90 9.57 -1.03
CA TYR A 96 5.83 9.63 -0.04
C TYR A 96 4.48 9.84 -0.73
N LYS A 97 3.48 9.04 -0.35
CA LYS A 97 2.18 8.95 -1.00
C LYS A 97 2.23 8.54 -2.48
N GLY A 98 3.33 7.96 -2.94
CA GLY A 98 3.40 7.26 -4.23
C GLY A 98 2.59 5.96 -4.21
N LYS A 99 2.34 5.40 -5.39
CA LYS A 99 1.68 4.09 -5.55
C LYS A 99 2.69 2.95 -5.61
N TYR A 100 2.33 1.80 -5.08
CA TYR A 100 3.06 0.54 -5.18
C TYR A 100 2.08 -0.58 -5.58
N PRO A 101 2.45 -1.59 -6.39
CA PRO A 101 3.73 -1.75 -7.08
C PRO A 101 3.90 -0.69 -8.17
N THR A 102 5.11 -0.18 -8.30
CA THR A 102 5.48 0.74 -9.38
C THR A 102 6.81 0.31 -9.97
N THR A 103 6.90 0.22 -11.30
CA THR A 103 8.18 0.10 -11.98
C THR A 103 8.73 1.51 -12.15
N LYS A 104 9.87 1.79 -11.51
CA LYS A 104 10.62 3.00 -11.84
C LYS A 104 11.00 2.97 -13.32
N LYS A 105 10.54 3.96 -14.08
CA LYS A 105 11.27 4.41 -15.27
C LYS A 105 12.52 5.20 -14.84
#